data_AF-A0A6C0P466-F1
#
_entry.id   AF-A0A6C0P466-F1
#
_cell.length_a   1.000
_cell.length_b   1.000
_cell.length_c   1.000
_cell.angle_alpha   90.00
_cell.angle_beta   90.00
_cell.angle_gamma   90.00
#
_symmetry.space_group_name_H-M   'P 1'
#
loop_
_entity.id
_entity.type
_entity.pdbx_description
1 polymer ?
#
loop_
_entity_poly.entity_id
_entity_poly.type
_entity_poly.pdbx_seq_one_letter_code
_entity_poly.pdbx_strand_id
1 'polypeptide(L)'
;MRSNTRYLIILIAILLGIGLAYYSYNQYQIINSNKYKALKYLKENNKTQTFEYVGESKEECYMMVGCETEVYFKGEDNREKITVLIHNGKVVPMLPLNKIME
;
A
#
# COMPACT_ATOMS: atom_id res chain seq x y z
N MET A 1 -14.79 -45.53 3.99
CA MET A 1 -13.71 -44.53 3.78
C MET A 1 -14.09 -43.31 2.92
N ARG A 2 -15.22 -43.28 2.19
CA ARG A 2 -15.63 -42.11 1.36
C ARG A 2 -16.22 -40.90 2.12
N SER A 3 -16.69 -41.11 3.35
CA SER A 3 -17.37 -40.06 4.13
C SER A 3 -16.37 -39.09 4.80
N ASN A 4 -15.28 -39.61 5.36
CA ASN A 4 -14.29 -38.80 6.08
C ASN A 4 -13.53 -37.81 5.18
N THR A 5 -13.32 -38.15 3.91
CA THR A 5 -12.66 -37.25 2.95
C THR A 5 -13.49 -36.01 2.65
N ARG A 6 -14.82 -36.10 2.66
CA ARG A 6 -15.70 -34.92 2.45
C ARG A 6 -15.58 -33.93 3.61
N TYR A 7 -15.60 -34.43 4.85
CA TYR A 7 -15.41 -33.59 6.04
C TYR A 7 -14.01 -32.97 6.08
N LEU A 8 -12.98 -33.71 5.68
CA LEU A 8 -11.61 -33.21 5.60
C LEU A 8 -11.48 -32.06 4.58
N ILE A 9 -12.09 -32.20 3.39
CA ILE A 9 -12.07 -31.16 2.35
C ILE A 9 -12.79 -29.89 2.83
N ILE A 10 -13.94 -30.04 3.50
CA ILE A 10 -14.69 -28.90 4.05
C ILE A 10 -13.84 -28.18 5.12
N LEU A 11 -13.18 -28.94 6.00
CA LEU A 11 -12.30 -28.37 7.02
C LEU A 11 -11.14 -27.58 6.39
N ILE A 12 -10.51 -28.12 5.34
CA ILE A 12 -9.43 -27.45 4.61
C ILE A 12 -9.95 -26.17 3.93
N ALA A 13 -11.13 -26.20 3.30
CA ALA A 13 -11.72 -25.02 2.68
C ALA A 13 -12.02 -23.91 3.70
N ILE A 14 -12.50 -24.26 4.89
CA ILE A 14 -12.74 -23.31 5.99
C ILE A 14 -11.41 -22.69 6.45
N LEU A 15 -10.37 -23.52 6.66
CA LEU A 15 -9.04 -23.03 7.07
C LEU A 15 -8.42 -22.10 6.03
N LEU A 16 -8.54 -22.44 4.74
CA LEU A 16 -8.08 -21.58 3.64
C LEU A 16 -8.87 -20.26 3.59
N GLY A 17 -10.18 -20.30 3.79
CA GLY A 17 -11.02 -19.10 3.85
C GLY A 17 -10.61 -18.14 4.97
N ILE A 18 -10.34 -18.66 6.17
CA ILE A 18 -9.85 -17.87 7.30
C ILE A 18 -8.48 -17.27 6.99
N GLY A 19 -7.57 -18.08 6.42
CA GLY A 19 -6.23 -17.61 6.02
C GLY A 19 -6.28 -16.46 5.02
N LEU A 20 -7.13 -16.58 3.98
CA LEU A 20 -7.33 -15.54 2.98
C LEU A 20 -7.98 -14.27 3.56
N ALA A 21 -8.99 -14.43 4.42
CA ALA A 21 -9.63 -13.29 5.09
C ALA A 21 -8.64 -12.53 5.98
N TYR A 22 -7.83 -13.26 6.76
CA TYR A 22 -6.80 -12.68 7.62
C TYR A 22 -5.73 -11.95 6.80
N TYR A 23 -5.23 -12.58 5.73
CA TYR A 23 -4.27 -11.97 4.82
C TYR A 23 -4.82 -10.68 4.20
N SER A 24 -6.05 -10.71 3.70
CA SER A 24 -6.69 -9.55 3.07
C SER A 24 -6.90 -8.40 4.06
N TYR A 25 -7.28 -8.73 5.30
CA TYR A 25 -7.43 -7.73 6.37
C TYR A 25 -6.09 -7.08 6.73
N ASN A 26 -5.02 -7.87 6.81
CA ASN A 26 -3.69 -7.35 7.12
C ASN A 26 -3.15 -6.45 6.00
N GLN A 27 -3.34 -6.86 4.74
CA GLN A 27 -3.02 -6.04 3.57
C GLN A 27 -3.78 -4.70 3.60
N TYR A 28 -5.08 -4.73 3.90
CA TYR A 28 -5.87 -3.51 4.03
C TYR A 28 -5.34 -2.54 5.11
N GLN A 29 -4.94 -3.06 6.26
CA GLN A 29 -4.35 -2.26 7.35
C GLN A 29 -3.01 -1.62 6.93
N ILE A 30 -2.15 -2.38 6.24
CA ILE A 30 -0.86 -1.91 5.73
C ILE A 30 -1.08 -0.77 4.74
N ILE A 31 -1.95 -0.96 3.75
CA ILE A 31 -2.29 0.05 2.73
C ILE A 31 -2.75 1.35 3.38
N ASN A 32 -3.67 1.25 4.35
CA ASN A 32 -4.24 2.45 4.98
C ASN A 32 -3.19 3.21 5.83
N SER A 33 -2.28 2.48 6.49
CA SER A 33 -1.16 3.07 7.22
C SER A 33 -0.18 3.78 6.28
N ASN A 34 0.16 3.13 5.16
CA ASN A 34 1.07 3.64 4.14
C ASN A 34 0.53 4.92 3.49
N LYS A 35 -0.74 4.86 3.05
CA LYS A 35 -1.49 6.02 2.55
C LYS A 35 -1.37 7.24 3.46
N TYR A 36 -1.65 7.06 4.76
CA TYR A 36 -1.61 8.16 5.71
C TYR A 36 -0.19 8.76 5.86
N LYS A 37 0.83 7.90 5.92
CA LYS A 37 2.23 8.32 6.05
C LYS A 37 2.73 9.06 4.82
N ALA A 38 2.42 8.56 3.62
CA ALA A 38 2.79 9.20 2.36
C ALA A 38 2.18 10.60 2.24
N LEU A 39 0.87 10.73 2.49
CA LEU A 39 0.17 12.02 2.44
C LEU A 39 0.70 13.00 3.50
N LYS A 40 0.97 12.52 4.71
CA LYS A 40 1.52 13.35 5.79
C LYS A 40 2.89 13.89 5.42
N TYR A 41 3.78 13.04 4.91
CA TYR A 41 5.12 13.43 4.48
C TYR A 41 5.08 14.49 3.37
N LEU A 42 4.24 14.29 2.35
CA LEU A 42 4.11 15.26 1.25
C LEU A 42 3.56 16.60 1.75
N LYS A 43 2.56 16.60 2.62
CA LYS A 43 2.00 17.82 3.23
C LYS A 43 3.01 18.57 4.11
N GLU A 44 3.89 17.86 4.81
CA GLU A 44 4.93 18.47 5.65
C GLU A 44 6.03 19.14 4.80
N ASN A 45 6.38 18.54 3.66
CA ASN A 45 7.41 19.07 2.75
C ASN A 45 6.87 20.12 1.78
N ASN A 46 5.59 20.05 1.41
CA ASN A 46 4.97 20.96 0.46
C ASN A 46 3.58 21.37 0.97
N LYS A 47 3.54 22.54 1.62
CA LYS A 47 2.33 23.07 2.29
C LYS A 47 1.36 23.76 1.33
N THR A 48 1.80 24.07 0.11
CA THR A 48 1.03 24.84 -0.88
C THR A 48 0.20 23.95 -1.78
N GLN A 49 0.62 22.69 -2.00
CA GLN A 49 -0.08 21.73 -2.84
C GLN A 49 -0.95 20.77 -2.01
N THR A 50 -2.08 20.35 -2.61
CA THR A 50 -2.95 19.33 -2.03
C THR A 50 -2.66 17.99 -2.71
N PHE A 51 -2.55 16.92 -1.92
CA PHE A 51 -2.19 15.59 -2.40
C PHE A 51 -3.37 14.63 -2.26
N GLU A 52 -3.57 13.75 -3.23
CA GLU A 52 -4.61 12.73 -3.22
C GLU A 52 -4.01 11.34 -3.48
N TYR A 53 -4.39 10.39 -2.63
CA TYR A 53 -3.94 9.01 -2.75
C TYR A 53 -4.62 8.30 -3.92
N VAL A 54 -3.83 7.59 -4.72
CA VAL A 54 -4.27 6.96 -5.97
C VAL A 54 -4.33 5.45 -5.82
N GLY A 55 -3.28 4.88 -5.21
CA GLY A 55 -3.09 3.46 -5.13
C GLY A 55 -1.69 3.12 -4.60
N GLU A 56 -1.47 1.84 -4.39
CA GLU A 56 -0.12 1.31 -4.20
C GLU A 56 0.34 0.69 -5.53
N SER A 57 1.63 0.82 -5.82
CA SER A 57 2.25 -0.03 -6.83
C SER A 57 2.28 -1.44 -6.28
N LYS A 58 1.29 -2.25 -6.69
CA LYS A 58 1.07 -3.61 -6.17
C LYS A 58 2.23 -4.57 -6.44
N GLU A 59 3.15 -4.22 -7.33
CA GLU A 59 4.25 -5.09 -7.73
C GLU A 59 5.42 -5.09 -6.75
N GLU A 60 5.49 -4.17 -5.77
CA GLU A 60 6.73 -3.99 -5.00
C GLU A 60 6.61 -3.92 -3.47
N CYS A 61 5.47 -4.29 -2.86
CA CYS A 61 5.43 -4.53 -1.40
C CYS A 61 6.21 -5.81 -1.03
N TYR A 62 7.54 -5.78 -1.13
CA TYR A 62 8.41 -6.85 -0.68
C TYR A 62 8.82 -6.61 0.77
N MET A 63 8.76 -7.66 1.59
CA MET A 63 9.15 -7.62 3.02
C MET A 63 10.56 -7.05 3.28
N MET A 64 11.46 -7.07 2.27
CA MET A 64 12.81 -6.54 2.39
C MET A 64 13.01 -5.14 1.77
N VAL A 65 12.08 -4.64 0.96
CA VAL A 65 12.25 -3.39 0.18
C VAL A 65 11.32 -2.28 0.68
N GLY A 66 10.14 -2.63 1.19
CA GLY A 66 9.12 -1.66 1.58
C GLY A 66 7.95 -1.68 0.60
N CYS A 67 7.01 -0.76 0.76
CA CYS A 67 5.85 -0.58 -0.10
C CYS A 67 5.92 0.79 -0.78
N GLU A 68 5.76 0.81 -2.09
CA GLU A 68 5.66 2.05 -2.86
C GLU A 68 4.22 2.53 -2.92
N THR A 69 3.99 3.74 -2.42
CA THR A 69 2.69 4.40 -2.42
C THR A 69 2.66 5.49 -3.48
N GLU A 70 1.72 5.41 -4.42
CA GLU A 70 1.53 6.42 -5.47
C GLU A 70 0.50 7.48 -5.04
N VAL A 71 0.89 8.74 -5.17
CA VAL A 71 0.10 9.92 -4.80
C VAL A 71 0.07 10.90 -5.97
N TYR A 72 -1.07 11.56 -6.23
CA TYR A 72 -1.19 12.64 -7.22
C TYR A 72 -1.30 14.01 -6.56
N PHE A 73 -0.93 15.04 -7.32
CA PHE A 73 -1.34 16.41 -7.05
C PHE A 73 -2.83 16.59 -7.35
N LYS A 74 -3.55 17.19 -6.42
CA LYS A 74 -4.95 17.55 -6.56
C LYS A 74 -5.03 18.96 -7.15
N GLY A 75 -5.30 19.06 -8.44
CA GLY A 75 -5.54 20.35 -9.13
C GLY A 75 -4.78 20.57 -10.44
N GLU A 76 -3.89 19.66 -10.83
CA GLU A 76 -3.25 19.68 -12.16
C GLU A 76 -3.91 18.65 -13.08
N ASP A 77 -4.25 19.08 -14.29
CA ASP A 77 -4.75 18.19 -15.36
C ASP A 77 -3.68 17.17 -15.78
N ASN A 78 -2.39 17.48 -15.52
CA ASN A 78 -1.30 16.53 -15.57
C ASN A 78 -1.25 15.75 -14.26
N ARG A 79 -1.68 14.49 -14.33
CA ARG A 79 -1.59 13.52 -13.23
C ARG A 79 -0.15 13.08 -13.06
N GLU A 80 0.72 13.95 -12.56
CA GLU A 80 2.10 13.59 -12.27
C GLU A 80 2.13 12.76 -10.99
N LYS A 81 2.53 11.49 -11.13
CA LYS A 81 2.62 10.53 -10.02
C LYS A 81 3.83 10.85 -9.17
N ILE A 82 3.61 11.06 -7.88
CA ILE A 82 4.68 11.04 -6.89
C ILE A 82 4.66 9.68 -6.21
N THR A 83 5.78 8.98 -6.31
CA THR A 83 5.99 7.72 -5.60
C THR A 83 6.67 7.99 -4.27
N VAL A 84 6.06 7.52 -3.18
CA VAL A 84 6.63 7.58 -1.83
C VAL A 84 6.95 6.17 -1.37
N LEU A 85 8.22 5.87 -1.16
CA LEU A 85 8.66 4.59 -0.61
C LEU A 85 8.47 4.56 0.91
N ILE A 86 7.82 3.50 1.40
CA ILE A 86 7.62 3.25 2.83
C ILE A 86 8.27 1.92 3.19
N HIS A 87 9.40 1.98 3.90
CA HIS A 87 10.14 0.81 4.34
C HIS A 87 10.02 0.65 5.87
N ASN A 88 9.64 -0.55 6.34
CA ASN A 88 9.44 -0.85 7.77
C ASN A 88 8.55 0.20 8.49
N GLY A 89 7.52 0.68 7.80
CA GLY A 89 6.60 1.68 8.33
C GLY A 89 7.18 3.10 8.47
N LYS A 90 8.36 3.37 7.91
CA LYS A 90 8.97 4.71 7.83
C LYS A 90 9.02 5.16 6.37
N VAL A 91 8.84 6.46 6.14
CA VAL A 91 9.01 7.04 4.80
C VAL A 91 10.51 7.10 4.49
N VAL A 92 10.88 6.57 3.33
CA VAL A 92 12.23 6.67 2.78
C VAL A 92 12.21 7.82 1.77
N PRO A 93 13.01 8.89 1.98
CA PRO A 93 13.07 9.99 1.04
C PRO A 93 13.73 9.53 -0.27
N MET A 94 12.94 9.42 -1.34
CA MET A 94 13.42 9.15 -2.69
C MET A 94 13.79 10.46 -3.38
N LEU A 95 15.07 10.86 -3.30
CA LEU A 95 15.60 12.13 -3.83
C LEU A 95 14.87 13.39 -3.30
N PRO A 96 15.48 14.58 -3.33
CA PRO A 96 14.77 15.79 -2.94
C PRO A 96 13.65 16.08 -3.96
N LEU A 97 12.40 16.19 -3.48
CA LEU A 97 11.22 16.51 -4.30
C LEU A 97 11.45 17.72 -5.23
N ASN A 98 12.27 18.68 -4.80
CA ASN A 98 12.68 19.86 -5.59
C ASN A 98 13.30 19.52 -6.95
N LYS A 99 13.90 18.34 -7.13
CA LYS A 99 14.48 17.92 -8.42
C LYS A 99 13.49 17.23 -9.35
N ILE A 100 12.35 16.82 -8.82
CA ILE A 100 11.27 16.16 -9.59
C ILE A 100 10.30 17.22 -10.12
N MET A 101 10.23 18.39 -9.46
CA MET A 101 9.34 19.51 -9.78
C MET A 101 9.99 20.59 -10.68
N GLU A 102 11.17 20.33 -11.25
CA GLU A 102 11.90 21.22 -12.17
C GLU A 102 11.74 20.81 -13.64
#